data_AF-A0A101XJX9-F1
#
_entry.id   AF-A0A101XJX9-F1
#
_cell.length_a   1.000
_cell.length_b   1.000
_cell.length_c   1.000
_cell.angle_alpha   90.00
_cell.angle_beta   90.00
_cell.angle_gamma   90.00
#
_symmetry.space_group_name_H-M   'P 1'
#
loop_
_entity.id
_entity.type
_entity.pdbx_description
1 polymer ?
#
loop_
_entity_poly.entity_id
_entity_poly.type
_entity_poly.pdbx_seq_one_letter_code
_entity_poly.pdbx_strand_id
1 'polypeptide(L)'
;MLLGGAVRGISGGRRPAAVFEVQRGDSLVEALARLKHALDKWNINGLYLVVTEEEDTGKARRLVEPQLRGSFHELMDRVRIWTAKMVKEIRDALAKYSDEVRELSTLRD
;
A
#
# COMPACT_ATOMS: atom_id res chain seq x y z
N MET A 1 -5.91 11.72 -27.60
CA MET A 1 -4.83 12.24 -26.73
C MET A 1 -4.93 11.51 -25.40
N LEU A 2 -4.11 10.48 -25.19
CA LEU A 2 -4.05 9.71 -23.94
C LEU A 2 -2.74 10.09 -23.24
N LEU A 3 -2.83 10.84 -22.14
CA LEU A 3 -1.66 11.12 -21.31
C LEU A 3 -1.35 9.88 -20.48
N GLY A 4 -0.46 9.04 -21.01
CA GLY A 4 0.23 8.00 -20.25
C GLY A 4 1.10 8.66 -19.18
N GLY A 5 0.62 8.65 -17.94
CA GLY A 5 1.41 9.00 -16.77
C GLY A 5 2.46 7.93 -16.54
N ALA A 6 3.68 8.18 -17.01
CA ALA A 6 4.83 7.34 -16.76
C ALA A 6 5.08 7.23 -15.25
N VAL A 7 4.82 6.05 -14.67
CA VAL A 7 5.36 5.68 -13.37
C VAL A 7 6.87 5.56 -13.57
N ARG A 8 7.60 6.62 -13.19
CA ARG A 8 9.07 6.61 -13.20
C ARG A 8 9.54 5.52 -12.25
N GLY A 9 10.01 4.40 -12.82
CA GLY A 9 10.76 3.40 -12.09
C GLY A 9 11.98 4.05 -11.44
N ILE A 10 12.11 3.93 -10.12
CA ILE A 10 13.28 4.40 -9.40
C ILE A 10 14.40 3.38 -9.67
N SER A 11 15.17 3.62 -10.72
CA SER A 11 16.39 2.87 -11.04
C SER A 11 17.55 3.37 -10.18
N GLY A 12 17.79 2.67 -9.08
CA GLY A 12 18.95 2.81 -8.21
C GLY A 12 18.81 1.81 -7.07
N GLY A 13 19.88 1.20 -6.59
CA GLY A 13 19.88 0.13 -5.56
C GLY A 13 19.34 0.52 -4.17
N ARG A 14 18.45 1.51 -4.07
CA ARG A 14 17.71 1.87 -2.87
C ARG A 14 16.46 1.02 -2.75
N ARG A 15 16.33 0.35 -1.60
CA ARG A 15 15.12 -0.36 -1.23
C ARG A 15 13.97 0.65 -1.13
N PRO A 16 12.76 0.34 -1.65
CA PRO A 16 11.62 1.24 -1.53
C PRO A 16 11.27 1.47 -0.06
N ALA A 17 10.85 2.69 0.28
CA ALA A 17 10.36 2.98 1.64
C ALA A 17 9.02 2.28 1.92
N ALA A 18 8.20 2.11 0.88
CA ALA A 18 6.92 1.44 0.92
C ALA A 18 6.58 0.79 -0.43
N VAL A 19 5.78 -0.27 -0.40
CA VAL A 19 5.21 -0.98 -1.54
C VAL A 19 3.71 -1.09 -1.34
N PHE A 20 2.97 -0.70 -2.37
CA PHE A 20 1.51 -0.74 -2.41
C PHE A 20 1.08 -1.72 -3.50
N GLU A 21 0.27 -2.70 -3.14
CA GLU A 21 -0.41 -3.58 -4.10
C GLU A 21 -1.91 -3.31 -4.07
N VAL A 22 -2.49 -3.10 -5.24
CA VAL A 22 -3.93 -2.83 -5.39
C VAL A 22 -4.62 -4.12 -5.81
N GLN A 23 -5.44 -4.66 -4.91
CA GLN A 23 -6.28 -5.83 -5.21
C GLN A 23 -7.56 -5.35 -5.90
N ARG A 24 -7.90 -6.00 -7.02
CA ARG A 24 -9.09 -5.74 -7.85
C ARG A 24 -9.72 -7.08 -8.23
N GLY A 25 -11.02 -7.23 -8.01
CA GLY A 25 -11.72 -8.50 -8.26
C GLY A 25 -11.04 -9.67 -7.54
N ASP A 26 -10.89 -10.82 -8.20
CA ASP A 26 -10.35 -12.02 -7.55
C ASP A 26 -8.81 -12.06 -7.41
N SER A 27 -8.12 -10.92 -7.56
CA SER A 27 -6.64 -10.87 -7.56
C SER A 27 -5.97 -10.90 -6.19
N LEU A 28 -6.69 -11.24 -5.11
CA LEU A 28 -6.15 -11.17 -3.74
C LEU A 28 -4.90 -12.03 -3.54
N VAL A 29 -4.91 -13.27 -4.01
CA VAL A 29 -3.76 -14.19 -3.87
C VAL A 29 -2.54 -13.67 -4.63
N GLU A 30 -2.75 -13.13 -5.84
CA GLU A 30 -1.66 -12.56 -6.64
C GLU A 30 -1.09 -11.30 -5.99
N ALA A 31 -1.95 -10.41 -5.48
CA ALA A 31 -1.53 -9.21 -4.75
C ALA A 31 -0.70 -9.57 -3.50
N LEU A 32 -1.13 -10.57 -2.73
CA LEU A 32 -0.37 -11.05 -1.57
C LEU A 32 0.95 -11.71 -1.98
N ALA A 33 1.00 -12.44 -3.08
CA ALA A 33 2.24 -13.01 -3.62
C ALA A 33 3.26 -11.93 -3.99
N ARG A 34 2.82 -10.82 -4.59
CA ARG A 34 3.69 -9.68 -4.90
C ARG A 34 4.20 -8.96 -3.63
N LEU A 35 3.34 -8.80 -2.62
CA LEU A 35 3.76 -8.27 -1.32
C LEU A 35 4.77 -9.18 -0.61
N LYS A 36 4.56 -10.50 -0.66
CA LYS A 36 5.55 -11.45 -0.15
C LYS A 36 6.88 -11.34 -0.89
N HIS A 37 6.85 -11.25 -2.22
CA HIS A 37 8.07 -11.05 -2.99
C HIS A 37 8.80 -9.75 -2.60
N ALA A 38 8.07 -8.66 -2.36
CA ALA A 38 8.64 -7.41 -1.88
C ALA A 38 9.26 -7.54 -0.48
N LEU A 39 8.59 -8.26 0.43
CA LEU A 39 9.13 -8.59 1.76
C LEU A 39 10.43 -9.38 1.65
N ASP A 40 10.44 -10.46 0.87
CA ASP A 40 11.60 -11.34 0.70
C ASP A 40 12.79 -10.59 0.06
N LYS A 41 12.50 -9.69 -0.88
CA LYS A 41 13.53 -8.95 -1.62
C LYS A 41 14.14 -7.79 -0.83
N TRP A 42 13.33 -7.06 -0.05
CA TRP A 42 13.75 -5.80 0.55
C TRP A 42 13.64 -5.76 2.08
N ASN A 43 12.93 -6.70 2.71
CA ASN A 43 12.68 -6.77 4.15
C ASN A 43 12.23 -5.42 4.75
N ILE A 44 11.21 -4.81 4.13
CA ILE A 44 10.68 -3.50 4.51
C ILE A 44 9.39 -3.63 5.31
N ASN A 45 9.13 -2.67 6.21
CA ASN A 45 7.89 -2.62 6.99
C ASN A 45 6.74 -1.91 6.27
N GLY A 46 7.02 -1.19 5.19
CA GLY A 46 6.03 -0.40 4.45
C GLY A 46 5.25 -1.22 3.43
N LEU A 47 4.56 -2.28 3.84
CA LEU A 47 3.74 -3.10 2.93
C LEU A 47 2.26 -2.74 3.08
N TYR A 48 1.61 -2.42 1.97
CA TYR A 48 0.23 -1.97 1.94
C TYR A 48 -0.57 -2.74 0.89
N LEU A 49 -1.64 -3.38 1.32
CA LEU A 49 -2.66 -3.95 0.43
C LEU A 49 -3.83 -2.98 0.35
N VAL A 50 -4.15 -2.51 -0.84
CA VAL A 50 -5.29 -1.63 -1.10
C VAL A 50 -6.43 -2.46 -1.71
N VAL A 51 -7.51 -2.62 -0.95
CA VAL A 51 -8.73 -3.30 -1.37
C VAL A 51 -9.67 -2.28 -2.02
N THR A 52 -10.06 -2.50 -3.29
CA THR A 52 -10.88 -1.53 -4.04
C THR A 52 -12.37 -1.75 -3.92
N GLU A 53 -12.81 -3.00 -3.74
CA GLU A 53 -14.22 -3.38 -3.80
C GLU A 53 -14.96 -3.31 -2.45
N GLU A 54 -14.22 -3.05 -1.36
CA GLU A 54 -14.79 -2.94 -0.02
C GLU A 54 -14.32 -1.63 0.63
N GLU A 55 -15.27 -0.77 0.97
CA GLU A 55 -15.00 0.54 1.57
C GLU A 55 -14.90 0.47 3.09
N ASP A 56 -15.49 -0.55 3.72
CA ASP A 56 -15.38 -0.81 5.15
C ASP A 56 -14.08 -1.55 5.46
N THR A 57 -13.16 -0.87 6.15
CA THR A 57 -11.85 -1.42 6.52
C THR A 57 -11.96 -2.72 7.34
N GLY A 58 -12.98 -2.86 8.18
CA GLY A 58 -13.22 -4.07 8.97
C GLY A 58 -13.62 -5.25 8.10
N LYS A 59 -14.49 -5.04 7.12
CA LYS A 59 -14.85 -6.07 6.13
C LYS A 59 -13.68 -6.40 5.21
N ALA A 60 -12.96 -5.40 4.71
CA ALA A 60 -11.76 -5.60 3.90
C ALA A 60 -10.73 -6.45 4.64
N ARG A 61 -10.54 -6.20 5.94
CA ARG A 61 -9.68 -7.01 6.80
C ARG A 61 -10.15 -8.46 6.91
N ARG A 62 -11.45 -8.70 7.13
CA ARG A 62 -12.02 -10.06 7.20
C ARG A 62 -11.86 -10.84 5.90
N LEU A 63 -11.87 -10.17 4.75
CA LEU A 63 -11.63 -10.81 3.45
C LEU A 63 -10.17 -11.29 3.30
N VAL A 64 -9.23 -10.52 3.83
CA VAL A 64 -7.79 -10.77 3.68
C VAL A 64 -7.25 -11.71 4.78
N GLU A 65 -7.78 -11.63 5.99
CA GLU A 65 -7.33 -12.38 7.16
C GLU A 65 -7.17 -13.90 6.95
N PRO A 66 -8.10 -14.61 6.27
CA PRO A 66 -7.95 -16.05 6.03
C PRO A 66 -6.69 -16.39 5.22
N GLN A 67 -6.35 -15.58 4.21
CA GLN A 67 -5.16 -15.77 3.39
C GLN A 67 -3.88 -15.48 4.20
N LEU A 68 -3.92 -14.44 5.03
CA LEU A 68 -2.83 -14.11 5.94
C LEU A 68 -2.63 -15.19 7.00
N ARG A 69 -3.67 -15.82 7.54
CA ARG A 69 -3.48 -16.92 8.52
C ARG A 69 -2.97 -18.21 7.89
N GLY A 70 -3.17 -18.38 6.58
CA GLY A 70 -2.73 -19.55 5.83
C GLY A 70 -1.40 -19.32 5.11
N SER A 71 -1.46 -19.36 3.78
CA SER A 71 -0.29 -19.33 2.90
C SER A 71 0.59 -18.08 3.04
N PHE A 72 0.07 -17.00 3.63
CA PHE A 72 0.76 -15.72 3.78
C PHE A 72 0.99 -15.30 5.24
N HIS A 73 1.15 -16.24 6.17
CA HIS A 73 1.37 -15.96 7.61
C HIS A 73 2.53 -15.02 7.92
N GLU A 74 3.58 -15.03 7.11
CA GLU A 74 4.70 -14.08 7.25
C GLU A 74 4.29 -12.60 7.03
N LEU A 75 3.19 -12.35 6.32
CA LEU A 75 2.66 -11.00 6.08
C LEU A 75 1.72 -10.51 7.18
N MET A 76 1.24 -11.39 8.08
CA MET A 76 0.12 -11.13 8.99
C MET A 76 0.28 -9.84 9.83
N ASP A 77 1.48 -9.61 10.37
CA ASP A 77 1.78 -8.43 11.19
C ASP A 77 2.62 -7.37 10.45
N ARG A 78 2.82 -7.57 9.15
CA ARG A 78 3.65 -6.70 8.28
C ARG A 78 2.83 -5.88 7.31
N VAL A 79 1.71 -6.43 6.82
CA VAL A 79 0.87 -5.76 5.83
C VAL A 79 -0.18 -4.88 6.48
N ARG A 80 -0.29 -3.65 5.99
CA ARG A 80 -1.39 -2.73 6.33
C ARG A 80 -2.47 -2.84 5.27
N ILE A 81 -3.71 -3.06 5.69
CA ILE A 81 -4.86 -3.18 4.79
C ILE A 81 -5.57 -1.84 4.73
N TRP A 82 -5.62 -1.26 3.55
CA TRP A 82 -6.30 0.00 3.26
C TRP A 82 -7.43 -0.21 2.28
N THR A 83 -8.45 0.63 2.35
CA THR A 83 -9.52 0.69 1.36
C THR A 83 -9.24 1.81 0.36
N ALA A 84 -9.84 1.74 -0.84
CA ALA A 84 -9.76 2.84 -1.81
C ALA A 84 -10.28 4.17 -1.22
N LYS A 85 -11.31 4.11 -0.36
CA LYS A 85 -11.84 5.25 0.37
C LYS A 85 -10.78 5.88 1.30
N MET A 86 -10.09 5.07 2.10
CA MET A 86 -9.04 5.55 2.99
C MET A 86 -7.87 6.19 2.21
N VAL A 87 -7.45 5.59 1.09
CA VAL A 87 -6.43 6.17 0.20
C VAL A 87 -6.86 7.55 -0.29
N LYS A 88 -8.12 7.68 -0.70
CA LYS A 88 -8.69 8.94 -1.18
C LYS A 88 -8.68 10.00 -0.08
N GLU A 89 -9.15 9.65 1.12
CA GLU A 89 -9.20 10.56 2.27
C GLU A 89 -7.80 11.06 2.66
N ILE A 90 -6.80 10.17 2.71
CA ILE A 90 -5.41 10.53 3.01
C ILE A 90 -4.87 11.48 1.93
N ARG A 91 -5.08 11.16 0.64
CA ARG A 91 -4.64 12.03 -0.45
C ARG A 91 -5.28 13.41 -0.36
N ASP A 92 -6.58 13.47 -0.11
CA ASP A 92 -7.31 14.73 -0.05
C ASP A 92 -6.86 15.57 1.16
N ALA A 93 -6.59 14.93 2.31
CA ALA A 93 -6.00 15.59 3.47
C ALA A 93 -4.59 16.11 3.20
N LEU A 94 -3.72 15.29 2.58
CA LEU A 94 -2.36 15.70 2.22
C LEU A 94 -2.35 16.86 1.22
N ALA A 95 -3.29 16.87 0.27
CA ALA A 95 -3.43 17.97 -0.67
C ALA A 95 -3.91 19.26 0.03
N LYS A 96 -4.87 19.13 0.96
CA LYS A 96 -5.42 20.26 1.72
C LYS A 96 -4.37 20.94 2.59
N TYR A 97 -3.49 20.18 3.20
CA TYR A 97 -2.47 20.68 4.15
C TYR A 97 -1.05 20.61 3.57
N SER A 98 -0.90 20.73 2.25
CA SER A 98 0.36 20.43 1.58
C SER A 98 1.51 21.37 1.97
N ASP A 99 1.20 22.64 2.22
CA ASP A 99 2.19 23.65 2.62
C ASP A 99 2.65 23.41 4.07
N GLU A 100 1.70 23.17 4.98
CA GLU A 100 1.99 22.88 6.39
C GLU A 100 2.76 21.56 6.54
N VAL A 101 2.35 20.51 5.82
CA VAL A 101 3.08 19.24 5.83
C VAL A 101 4.51 19.43 5.31
N ARG A 102 4.71 20.27 4.29
CA ARG A 102 6.03 20.57 3.75
C ARG A 102 6.89 21.33 4.77
N GLU A 103 6.35 22.37 5.39
CA GLU A 103 7.02 23.10 6.46
C GLU A 103 7.45 22.16 7.59
N LEU A 104 6.50 21.38 8.12
CA LEU A 104 6.77 20.41 9.18
C LEU A 104 7.79 19.35 8.79
N SER A 105 7.85 18.94 7.51
CA SER A 105 8.85 17.98 7.03
C SER A 105 10.28 18.53 7.00
N THR A 106 10.43 19.86 6.98
CA THR A 106 11.73 20.54 6.97
C THR A 106 12.24 20.93 8.35
N LEU A 107 11.39 20.88 9.38
CA LEU A 107 11.73 21.14 10.78
C LEU A 107 12.54 20.01 11.43
N ARG A 108 13.42 19.33 10.68
CA ARG A 108 14.30 18.31 11.27
C ARG A 108 15.23 18.96 12.30
N ASP A 109 15.13 18.48 13.54
CA ASP A 109 16.20 18.54 14.55
C ASP A 109 17.44 17.75 14.10
#